data_AF-A0A0D0BLE2-F1
#
_entry.id   AF-A0A0D0BLE2-F1
#
_cell.length_a   1.000
_cell.length_b   1.000
_cell.length_c   1.000
_cell.angle_alpha   90.00
_cell.angle_beta   90.00
_cell.angle_gamma   90.00
#
_symmetry.space_group_name_H-M   'P 1'
#
loop_
_entity.id
_entity.type
_entity.pdbx_description
1 polymer ?
#
loop_
_entity_poly.entity_id
_entity_poly.type
_entity_poly.pdbx_seq_one_letter_code
_entity_poly.pdbx_strand_id
1 'polypeptide(L)'
;VSFAPLNISSDLKGKLPAWEHVGAPPKTYHKIRNFCLKQIHNAKLVKDLKNISRRLTNHTVHKQRDSCICEDCVDDRIKGCKNPHECAVIGDKILRDLLPKYNPYSSPKKDGLTLTHRRLEKNVNDDLHQIGLVHG
;
A
#
# COMPACT_ATOMS: atom_id res chain seq x y z
N VAL A 1 -15.48 -5.14 -26.40
CA VAL A 1 -14.14 -5.03 -25.77
C VAL A 1 -14.22 -5.66 -24.39
N SER A 2 -13.34 -6.60 -24.05
CA SER A 2 -13.27 -7.22 -22.72
C SER A 2 -12.05 -6.67 -21.99
N PHE A 3 -12.28 -5.90 -20.94
CA PHE A 3 -11.21 -5.40 -20.08
C PHE A 3 -10.87 -6.50 -19.07
N ALA A 4 -9.74 -7.18 -19.26
CA ALA A 4 -9.23 -8.08 -18.24
C ALA A 4 -8.90 -7.27 -16.97
N PRO A 5 -9.34 -7.71 -15.77
CA PRO A 5 -9.01 -7.01 -14.54
C PRO A 5 -7.50 -7.02 -14.34
N LEU A 6 -6.87 -5.84 -14.32
CA LEU A 6 -5.45 -5.72 -13.98
C LEU A 6 -5.24 -6.15 -12.53
N ASN A 7 -4.38 -7.14 -12.34
CA ASN A 7 -3.93 -7.53 -11.01
C ASN A 7 -2.90 -6.51 -10.51
N ILE A 8 -3.25 -5.76 -9.46
CA ILE A 8 -2.45 -4.65 -8.97
C ILE A 8 -1.26 -5.22 -8.18
N SER A 9 -0.03 -4.96 -8.65
CA SER A 9 1.19 -5.36 -7.96
C SER A 9 1.31 -4.70 -6.58
N SER A 10 2.03 -5.32 -5.65
CA SER A 10 2.21 -4.77 -4.28
C SER A 10 2.86 -3.38 -4.28
N ASP A 11 3.81 -3.12 -5.19
CA ASP A 11 4.42 -1.80 -5.36
C ASP A 11 3.37 -0.75 -5.78
N LEU A 12 2.50 -1.10 -6.72
CA LEU A 12 1.45 -0.20 -7.20
C LEU A 12 0.40 0.05 -6.11
N LYS A 13 0.04 -0.96 -5.30
CA LYS A 13 -0.82 -0.77 -4.11
C LYS A 13 -0.21 0.25 -3.13
N GLY A 14 1.11 0.21 -2.93
CA GLY A 14 1.82 1.13 -2.06
C GLY A 14 1.79 2.59 -2.53
N LYS A 15 1.61 2.83 -3.83
CA LYS A 15 1.50 4.16 -4.45
C LYS A 15 0.09 4.74 -4.41
N LEU A 16 -0.90 3.97 -3.93
CA LEU A 16 -2.26 4.48 -3.79
C LEU A 16 -2.35 5.51 -2.65
N PRO A 17 -3.26 6.49 -2.73
CA PRO A 17 -3.48 7.46 -1.66
C PRO A 17 -3.88 6.80 -0.34
N ALA A 18 -3.29 7.20 0.78
CA ALA A 18 -3.65 6.65 2.09
C ALA A 18 -5.07 7.02 2.56
N TRP A 19 -5.59 8.15 2.07
CA TRP A 19 -6.81 8.81 2.54
C TRP A 19 -7.88 8.82 1.48
N GLU A 20 -9.15 8.82 1.91
CA GLU A 20 -10.31 8.71 1.01
C GLU A 20 -10.13 7.57 -0.01
N HIS A 21 -9.50 6.48 0.45
CA HIS A 21 -9.07 5.39 -0.41
C HIS A 21 -10.29 4.59 -0.87
N VAL A 22 -10.38 4.27 -2.18
CA VAL A 22 -11.52 3.56 -2.80
C VAL A 22 -11.87 2.23 -2.13
N GLY A 23 -10.87 1.55 -1.57
CA GLY A 23 -11.00 0.31 -0.81
C GLY A 23 -11.19 0.46 0.70
N ALA A 24 -11.39 1.67 1.23
CA ALA A 24 -11.63 1.86 2.66
C ALA A 24 -13.14 1.76 2.98
N PRO A 25 -13.53 1.07 4.05
CA PRO A 25 -14.93 1.03 4.48
C PRO A 25 -15.40 2.41 4.96
N PRO A 26 -16.72 2.63 5.07
CA PRO A 26 -17.24 3.85 5.68
C PRO A 26 -16.66 4.06 7.08
N LYS A 27 -16.40 5.32 7.42
CA LYS A 27 -15.91 5.75 8.75
C LYS A 27 -14.47 5.37 9.11
N THR A 28 -13.66 4.83 8.19
CA THR A 28 -12.23 4.51 8.44
C THR A 28 -11.45 5.70 8.99
N TYR A 29 -11.74 6.91 8.51
CA TYR A 29 -10.89 8.09 8.77
C TYR A 29 -11.36 9.03 9.88
N HIS A 30 -12.24 8.60 10.78
CA HIS A 30 -12.88 9.48 11.78
C HIS A 30 -12.10 9.64 13.10
N LYS A 31 -10.91 9.06 13.23
CA LYS A 31 -10.12 9.13 14.47
C LYS A 31 -9.28 10.41 14.53
N ILE A 32 -9.19 11.00 15.72
CA ILE A 32 -8.39 12.22 15.99
C ILE A 32 -6.93 12.06 15.56
N ARG A 33 -6.36 10.86 15.72
CA ARG A 33 -4.99 10.54 15.35
C ARG A 33 -4.72 10.55 13.84
N ASN A 34 -5.77 10.50 13.02
CA ASN A 34 -5.61 10.66 11.57
C ASN A 34 -5.08 12.05 11.23
N PHE A 35 -5.39 13.07 12.04
CA PHE A 35 -4.77 14.38 11.92
C PHE A 35 -3.25 14.30 12.13
N CYS A 36 -2.79 13.59 13.19
CA CYS A 36 -1.37 13.41 13.46
C CYS A 36 -0.68 12.66 12.32
N LEU A 37 -1.29 11.58 11.81
CA LEU A 37 -0.78 10.84 10.66
C LEU A 37 -0.68 11.71 9.40
N LYS A 38 -1.67 12.58 9.15
CA LYS A 38 -1.70 13.49 7.99
C LYS A 38 -0.68 14.63 8.12
N GLN A 39 -0.63 15.30 9.27
CA GLN A 39 0.08 16.58 9.43
C GLN A 39 1.48 16.43 10.02
N ILE A 40 1.67 15.53 10.99
CA ILE A 40 2.95 15.35 11.68
C ILE A 40 3.79 14.29 10.99
N HIS A 41 3.19 13.12 10.70
CA HIS A 41 3.90 12.05 9.99
C HIS A 41 3.88 12.21 8.46
N ASN A 42 3.10 13.18 7.94
CA ASN A 42 2.97 13.47 6.51
C ASN A 42 2.66 12.22 5.66
N ALA A 43 1.87 11.29 6.20
CA ALA A 43 1.49 10.08 5.48
C ALA A 43 0.55 10.47 4.33
N LYS A 44 0.94 10.23 3.09
CA LYS A 44 0.12 10.53 1.88
C LYS A 44 -0.28 9.27 1.14
N LEU A 45 0.56 8.24 1.22
CA LEU A 45 0.46 7.01 0.45
C LEU A 45 0.31 5.80 1.36
N VAL A 46 -0.28 4.71 0.83
CA VAL A 46 -0.41 3.44 1.55
C VAL A 46 0.94 2.93 2.07
N LYS A 47 2.02 3.12 1.29
CA LYS A 47 3.37 2.78 1.73
C LYS A 47 3.84 3.57 2.96
N ASP A 48 3.38 4.80 3.14
CA ASP A 48 3.78 5.64 4.26
C ASP A 48 3.18 5.10 5.56
N LEU A 49 1.88 4.75 5.53
CA LEU A 49 1.23 4.05 6.64
C LEU A 49 1.95 2.73 6.96
N LYS A 50 2.31 1.96 5.92
CA LYS A 50 3.03 0.69 6.10
C LYS A 50 4.39 0.89 6.77
N ASN A 51 5.13 1.93 6.37
CA ASN A 51 6.41 2.28 6.97
C ASN A 51 6.26 2.68 8.44
N ILE A 52 5.26 3.50 8.77
CA ILE A 52 4.98 3.91 10.16
C ILE A 52 4.64 2.68 11.02
N SER A 53 3.81 1.78 10.50
CA SER A 53 3.35 0.57 11.20
C SER A 53 4.39 -0.53 11.32
N ARG A 54 5.46 -0.52 10.50
CA ARG A 54 6.53 -1.53 10.51
C ARG A 54 7.16 -1.73 11.89
N ARG A 55 7.27 -0.68 12.70
CA ARG A 55 7.84 -0.75 14.06
C ARG A 55 7.07 -1.69 14.99
N LEU A 56 5.78 -1.94 14.72
CA LEU A 56 4.95 -2.82 15.55
C LEU A 56 5.41 -4.28 15.51
N THR A 57 6.09 -4.70 14.45
CA THR A 57 6.62 -6.07 14.32
C THR A 57 8.06 -6.20 14.80
N ASN A 58 8.75 -5.08 15.07
CA ASN A 58 10.15 -5.08 15.51
C ASN A 58 10.26 -4.99 17.05
N HIS A 59 9.89 -6.07 17.74
CA HIS A 59 9.77 -6.12 19.20
C HIS A 59 11.09 -6.02 19.99
N THR A 60 12.23 -6.20 19.32
CA THR A 60 13.55 -6.14 19.98
C THR A 60 13.86 -4.72 20.42
N VAL A 61 13.60 -3.73 19.57
CA VAL A 61 13.87 -2.30 19.83
C VAL A 61 12.61 -1.55 20.22
N HIS A 62 11.47 -1.81 19.56
CA HIS A 62 10.22 -1.09 19.80
C HIS A 62 9.52 -1.61 21.07
N LYS A 63 8.90 -0.70 21.82
CA LYS A 63 8.10 -1.01 23.02
C LYS A 63 6.71 -0.37 22.88
N GLN A 64 5.68 -1.08 23.34
CA GLN A 64 4.28 -0.64 23.26
C GLN A 64 3.96 0.44 24.32
N ARG A 65 4.64 1.59 24.23
CA ARG A 65 4.46 2.75 25.10
C ARG A 65 4.76 4.02 24.33
N ASP A 66 4.21 5.15 24.78
CA ASP A 66 4.42 6.47 24.20
C ASP A 66 5.87 6.97 24.30
N SER A 67 6.58 6.56 25.36
CA SER A 67 7.97 6.85 25.69
C SER A 67 8.97 5.82 25.13
N CYS A 68 8.61 5.12 24.05
CA CYS A 68 9.54 4.20 23.40
C CYS A 68 10.78 4.96 22.87
N ILE A 69 11.98 4.47 23.17
CA ILE A 69 13.25 5.13 22.83
C ILE A 69 13.85 4.65 21.50
N CYS A 70 13.11 3.88 20.70
CA CYS A 70 13.58 3.53 19.36
C CYS A 70 13.68 4.78 18.47
N GLU A 71 14.60 4.75 17.52
CA GLU A 71 14.88 5.85 16.58
C GLU A 71 13.60 6.41 15.96
N ASP A 72 12.77 5.54 15.36
CA ASP A 72 11.50 5.95 14.74
C ASP A 72 10.57 6.71 15.71
N CYS A 73 10.49 6.29 16.99
CA CYS A 73 9.62 6.95 17.97
C CYS A 73 10.24 8.27 18.49
N VAL A 74 11.56 8.34 18.59
CA VAL A 74 12.27 9.57 18.95
C VAL A 74 12.07 10.63 17.86
N ASP A 75 12.28 10.27 16.60
CA ASP A 75 12.12 11.16 15.45
C ASP A 75 10.70 11.70 15.33
N ASP A 76 9.70 10.83 15.51
CA ASP A 76 8.30 11.25 15.49
C ASP A 76 7.98 12.22 16.63
N ARG A 77 8.54 12.02 17.83
CA ARG A 77 8.37 12.97 18.94
C ARG A 77 9.05 14.31 18.66
N ILE A 78 10.23 14.32 18.04
CA ILE A 78 10.92 15.56 17.63
C ILE A 78 10.05 16.35 16.63
N LYS A 79 9.33 15.68 15.75
CA LYS A 79 8.36 16.30 14.82
C LYS A 79 7.06 16.77 15.50
N GLY A 80 6.88 16.50 16.79
CA GLY A 80 5.71 16.92 17.58
C GLY A 80 4.65 15.83 17.81
N CYS A 81 4.90 14.57 17.46
CA CYS A 81 3.97 13.49 17.75
C CYS A 81 3.98 13.14 19.24
N LYS A 82 2.83 13.23 19.92
CA LYS A 82 2.72 12.89 21.35
C LYS A 82 2.73 11.40 21.66
N ASN A 83 2.32 10.55 20.71
CA ASN A 83 2.27 9.10 20.91
C ASN A 83 2.54 8.37 19.59
N PRO A 84 3.82 8.14 19.25
CA PRO A 84 4.19 7.45 18.02
C PRO A 84 3.67 6.02 17.95
N HIS A 85 3.60 5.31 19.08
CA HIS A 85 3.10 3.94 19.12
C HIS A 85 1.63 3.87 18.69
N GLU A 86 0.78 4.74 19.25
CA GLU A 86 -0.64 4.79 18.89
C GLU A 86 -0.85 5.17 17.41
N CYS A 87 -0.02 6.07 16.88
CA CYS A 87 -0.05 6.41 15.45
C CYS A 87 0.28 5.19 14.57
N ALA A 88 1.28 4.39 14.96
CA ALA A 88 1.61 3.15 14.27
C ALA A 88 0.46 2.11 14.32
N VAL A 89 -0.20 1.96 15.48
CA VAL A 89 -1.36 1.07 15.66
C VAL A 89 -2.52 1.50 14.76
N ILE A 90 -2.80 2.81 14.68
CA ILE A 90 -3.89 3.32 13.85
C ILE A 90 -3.56 3.21 12.37
N GLY A 91 -2.31 3.45 11.98
CA GLY A 91 -1.83 3.18 10.62
C GLY A 91 -2.04 1.71 10.23
N ASP A 92 -1.71 0.78 11.12
CA ASP A 92 -1.85 -0.67 10.85
C ASP A 92 -3.31 -1.05 10.73
N LYS A 93 -4.16 -0.47 11.59
CA LYS A 93 -5.61 -0.66 11.53
C LYS A 93 -6.18 -0.19 10.18
N ILE A 94 -5.83 1.01 9.74
CA ILE A 94 -6.29 1.54 8.44
C ILE A 94 -5.91 0.57 7.31
N LEU A 95 -4.67 0.08 7.31
CA LEU A 95 -4.19 -0.85 6.29
C LEU A 95 -4.94 -2.19 6.30
N ARG A 96 -5.26 -2.73 7.49
CA ARG A 96 -6.03 -3.97 7.63
C ARG A 96 -7.47 -3.82 7.21
N ASP A 97 -8.06 -2.65 7.43
CA ASP A 97 -9.44 -2.35 7.06
C ASP A 97 -9.61 -2.17 5.54
N LEU A 98 -8.52 -2.00 4.77
CA LEU A 98 -8.59 -1.92 3.31
C LEU A 98 -9.06 -3.24 2.69
N LEU A 99 -9.97 -3.14 1.71
CA LEU A 99 -10.42 -4.28 0.91
C LEU A 99 -9.23 -5.08 0.35
N PRO A 100 -9.31 -6.43 0.30
CA PRO A 100 -8.19 -7.29 -0.09
C PRO A 100 -7.53 -6.92 -1.41
N LYS A 101 -8.28 -6.41 -2.41
CA LYS A 101 -7.73 -5.98 -3.70
C LYS A 101 -6.67 -4.88 -3.57
N TYR A 102 -6.79 -4.02 -2.57
CA TYR A 102 -5.95 -2.83 -2.39
C TYR A 102 -5.04 -2.93 -1.16
N ASN A 103 -5.28 -3.92 -0.30
CA ASN A 103 -4.48 -4.14 0.89
C ASN A 103 -3.02 -4.50 0.49
N PRO A 104 -2.00 -3.77 0.99
CA PRO A 104 -0.60 -4.05 0.66
C PRO A 104 -0.06 -5.34 1.28
N TYR A 105 -0.77 -5.92 2.25
CA TYR A 105 -0.44 -7.21 2.87
C TYR A 105 -1.03 -8.39 2.11
N SER A 106 -1.99 -8.18 1.20
CA SER A 106 -2.54 -9.26 0.39
C SER A 106 -1.63 -9.56 -0.80
N SER A 107 -1.33 -10.84 -0.99
CA SER A 107 -0.72 -11.30 -2.23
C SER A 107 -1.67 -11.07 -3.40
N PRO A 108 -1.15 -10.71 -4.59
CA PRO A 108 -1.93 -10.80 -5.82
C PRO A 108 -2.46 -12.24 -5.90
N LYS A 109 -3.77 -12.40 -6.02
CA LYS A 109 -4.35 -13.73 -6.30
C LYS A 109 -3.70 -14.17 -7.62
N LYS A 110 -3.11 -15.37 -7.71
CA LYS A 110 -2.71 -15.93 -9.00
C LYS A 110 -3.98 -16.10 -9.81
N ASP A 111 -4.36 -15.08 -10.55
CA ASP A 111 -5.33 -15.16 -11.60
C ASP A 111 -4.69 -16.07 -12.64
N GLY A 112 -5.26 -17.26 -12.84
CA GLY A 112 -4.85 -18.22 -13.88
C GLY A 112 -5.02 -17.70 -15.30
N LEU A 113 -4.96 -16.38 -15.47
CA LEU A 113 -4.74 -15.63 -16.70
C LEU A 113 -3.27 -15.76 -17.13
N THR A 114 -2.73 -16.98 -17.11
CA THR A 114 -1.59 -17.29 -17.97
C THR A 114 -2.08 -16.99 -19.38
N LEU A 115 -1.40 -16.06 -20.09
CA LEU A 115 -1.66 -15.86 -21.50
C LEU A 115 -1.58 -17.24 -22.15
N THR A 116 -2.70 -17.75 -22.65
CA THR A 116 -2.68 -18.98 -23.44
C THR A 116 -1.72 -18.75 -24.60
N HIS A 117 -1.07 -19.82 -25.10
CA HIS A 117 -0.08 -19.73 -26.18
C HIS A 117 -0.55 -18.81 -27.33
N ARG A 118 -1.85 -18.90 -27.66
CA ARG A 118 -2.55 -18.09 -28.65
C ARG A 118 -2.61 -16.57 -28.36
N ARG A 119 -2.65 -16.16 -27.09
CA ARG A 119 -2.61 -14.75 -26.67
C ARG A 119 -1.19 -14.19 -26.70
N LEU A 120 -0.18 -15.02 -26.42
CA LEU A 120 1.23 -14.64 -26.62
C LEU A 120 1.53 -14.45 -28.10
N GLU A 121 1.11 -15.38 -28.95
CA GLU A 121 1.29 -15.28 -30.40
C GLU A 121 0.63 -14.02 -30.98
N LYS A 122 -0.60 -13.68 -30.55
CA LYS A 122 -1.24 -12.43 -30.98
C LYS A 122 -0.49 -11.17 -30.55
N ASN A 123 0.00 -11.14 -29.31
CA ASN A 123 0.78 -9.99 -28.84
C ASN A 123 2.11 -9.86 -29.61
N VAL A 124 2.78 -10.98 -29.90
CA VAL A 124 4.01 -10.99 -30.72
C VAL A 124 3.71 -10.52 -32.14
N ASN A 125 2.60 -10.96 -32.74
CA ASN A 125 2.24 -10.57 -34.10
C ASN A 125 1.80 -9.11 -34.20
N ASP A 126 1.07 -8.61 -33.21
CA ASP A 126 0.65 -7.21 -33.13
C ASP A 126 1.88 -6.29 -32.90
N ASP A 127 2.86 -6.72 -32.09
CA ASP A 127 4.14 -6.02 -31.94
C ASP A 127 4.90 -6.00 -33.28
N LEU A 128 5.05 -7.15 -33.95
CA LEU A 128 5.73 -7.26 -35.25
C LEU A 128 5.07 -6.40 -36.34
N HIS A 129 3.75 -6.25 -36.32
CA HIS A 129 3.01 -5.37 -37.22
C HIS A 129 3.23 -3.89 -36.91
N GLN A 130 3.47 -3.50 -35.64
CA GLN A 130 3.81 -2.11 -35.28
C GLN A 130 5.26 -1.73 -35.58
N ILE A 131 6.20 -2.67 -35.55
CA ILE A 131 7.61 -2.45 -35.98
C ILE A 131 7.84 -2.64 -37.49
N GLY A 132 6.79 -2.90 -38.28
CA GLY A 132 6.87 -2.91 -39.75
C GLY A 132 7.70 -4.06 -40.34
N LEU A 133 7.84 -5.18 -39.63
CA LEU A 133 8.66 -6.33 -40.06
C LEU A 133 7.81 -7.56 -40.43
N VAL A 134 6.81 -7.37 -41.29
CA VAL A 134 6.19 -8.49 -42.04
C VAL A 134 5.93 -8.05 -43.47
N HIS A 135 6.90 -8.32 -44.35
CA HIS A 135 6.68 -8.37 -45.80
C HIS A 135 6.93 -9.82 -46.25
N GLY A 136 5.90 -10.44 -46.83
CA GLY A 136 6.00 -11.63 -47.69
C GLY A 136 6.00 -12.96 -46.96
#